data_AF-A0A3B3QWD1-F1
#
_entry.id   AF-A0A3B3QWD1-F1
#
_cell.length_a   1.000
_cell.length_b   1.000
_cell.length_c   1.000
_cell.angle_alpha   90.00
_cell.angle_beta   90.00
_cell.angle_gamma   90.00
#
_symmetry.space_group_name_H-M   'P 1'
#
loop_
_entity.id
_entity.type
_entity.pdbx_description
1 polymer ?
#
loop_
_entity_poly.entity_id
_entity_poly.type
_entity_poly.pdbx_seq_one_letter_code
_entity_poly.pdbx_strand_id
1 'polypeptide(L)'
;MPAHPTPREPEEELDPEQEVPEANGELDEEREREREEETMEESGEDRESEAGSNSEDSEAEEEEEEEEEESSEMDDEDYERRKLECLDEMSDLEKQFMELKEKLFRERLSQVKLKLEEVLAGHAGEYKEPLAVLQRNMQLRTEVAGVYKELCLQVIKHKYDCELQGAQQHLESERSLLLDTMKTELLDQIHRLEEERQSRDISSEWWSDELKGKKCRRRSHTARPERRKKATLVSGPYIVYMLKDVDILEDWTAIKKAKAAVLPLKKKSENRQQYGARCQGGTLYYEGERFCKGNTILLHVKEDSTSQAVITAVSSGEVWLRRTDGSKTKIYVSQLQKGKYTISKA
;
A
#
# COMPACT_ATOMS: atom_id res chain seq x y z
N MET A 1 -35.60 -46.93 -25.21
CA MET A 1 -35.86 -45.65 -24.52
C MET A 1 -34.51 -45.02 -24.23
N PRO A 2 -34.17 -43.87 -24.83
CA PRO A 2 -32.90 -43.20 -24.56
C PRO A 2 -33.02 -42.43 -23.24
N ALA A 3 -32.13 -42.71 -22.29
CA ALA A 3 -32.03 -41.95 -21.06
C ALA A 3 -31.31 -40.63 -21.34
N HIS A 4 -31.96 -39.53 -20.99
CA HIS A 4 -31.40 -38.18 -21.06
C HIS A 4 -30.23 -38.02 -20.08
N PRO A 5 -29.25 -37.15 -20.40
CA PRO A 5 -28.12 -36.86 -19.53
C PRO A 5 -28.54 -35.95 -18.37
N THR A 6 -27.99 -36.21 -17.18
CA THR A 6 -28.15 -35.37 -15.99
C THR A 6 -27.38 -34.05 -16.10
N PRO A 7 -27.86 -32.94 -15.48
CA PRO A 7 -27.28 -31.61 -15.65
C PRO A 7 -26.00 -31.39 -14.83
N ARG A 8 -25.12 -30.58 -15.42
CA ARG A 8 -23.86 -30.00 -14.90
C ARG A 8 -23.98 -29.41 -13.48
N GLU A 9 -22.98 -29.69 -12.64
CA GLU A 9 -22.55 -28.80 -11.57
C GLU A 9 -21.33 -27.98 -12.07
N PRO A 10 -21.20 -26.70 -11.67
CA PRO A 10 -20.18 -25.80 -12.19
C PRO A 10 -18.79 -26.11 -11.61
N GLU A 11 -17.81 -26.18 -12.51
CA GLU A 11 -16.39 -26.21 -12.19
C GLU A 11 -16.02 -24.96 -11.38
N GLU A 12 -15.41 -25.14 -10.21
CA GLU A 12 -14.78 -24.04 -9.48
C GLU A 12 -13.59 -23.52 -10.30
N GLU A 13 -13.78 -22.34 -10.90
CA GLU A 13 -12.70 -21.58 -11.53
C GLU A 13 -11.67 -21.20 -10.45
N LEU A 14 -10.47 -21.77 -10.59
CA LEU A 14 -9.28 -21.38 -9.84
C LEU A 14 -8.93 -19.92 -10.15
N ASP A 15 -9.11 -19.07 -9.16
CA ASP A 15 -8.72 -17.65 -9.15
C ASP A 15 -7.18 -17.53 -9.15
N PRO A 16 -6.53 -16.93 -10.17
CA PRO A 16 -5.08 -16.76 -10.21
C PRO A 16 -4.68 -15.36 -9.74
N GLU A 17 -5.11 -14.92 -8.56
CA GLU A 17 -4.58 -13.70 -7.94
C GLU A 17 -3.51 -14.05 -6.89
N GLN A 18 -2.29 -14.31 -7.38
CA GLN A 18 -1.09 -14.21 -6.55
C GLN A 18 -0.69 -12.73 -6.45
N GLU A 19 -0.93 -12.12 -5.30
CA GLU A 19 -0.36 -10.83 -4.92
C GLU A 19 1.18 -10.88 -5.01
N VAL A 20 1.70 -10.00 -5.85
CA VAL A 20 3.11 -9.75 -6.05
C VAL A 20 3.54 -8.62 -5.13
N PRO A 21 4.66 -8.70 -4.38
CA PRO A 21 5.16 -7.55 -3.63
C PRO A 21 5.82 -6.55 -4.60
N GLU A 22 5.14 -5.44 -4.87
CA GLU A 22 5.71 -4.28 -5.56
C GLU A 22 6.78 -3.63 -4.67
N ALA A 23 8.05 -3.84 -5.00
CA ALA A 23 9.16 -3.03 -4.51
C ALA A 23 9.47 -1.96 -5.56
N ASN A 24 8.90 -0.76 -5.38
CA ASN A 24 9.29 0.43 -6.14
C ASN A 24 10.26 1.27 -5.30
N GLY A 25 11.48 1.43 -5.82
CA GLY A 25 12.41 2.47 -5.39
C GLY A 25 11.96 3.82 -5.94
N GLU A 26 11.68 4.76 -5.05
CA GLU A 26 11.52 6.18 -5.34
C GLU A 26 12.89 6.86 -5.29
N LEU A 27 13.60 6.96 -6.40
CA LEU A 27 14.71 7.91 -6.59
C LEU A 27 14.85 8.16 -8.09
N ASP A 28 14.30 9.27 -8.60
CA ASP A 28 14.77 10.04 -9.78
C ASP A 28 13.66 10.95 -10.38
N GLU A 29 13.04 11.83 -9.58
CA GLU A 29 12.18 12.92 -10.12
C GLU A 29 12.71 14.33 -9.83
N GLU A 30 13.83 14.49 -9.12
CA GLU A 30 14.37 15.82 -8.77
C GLU A 30 15.41 16.37 -9.75
N ARG A 31 15.85 15.62 -10.77
CA ARG A 31 16.92 16.04 -11.69
C ARG A 31 16.48 16.75 -12.98
N GLU A 32 15.18 16.82 -13.26
CA GLU A 32 14.70 17.47 -14.49
C GLU A 32 14.36 18.96 -14.33
N ARG A 33 14.36 19.52 -13.11
CA ARG A 33 14.00 20.93 -12.88
C ARG A 33 15.16 21.94 -12.95
N GLU A 34 16.40 21.48 -13.05
CA GLU A 34 17.57 22.37 -13.09
C GLU A 34 18.11 22.60 -14.53
N ARG A 35 17.49 22.02 -15.57
CA ARG A 35 17.96 22.13 -16.96
C ARG A 35 17.26 23.20 -17.81
N GLU A 36 16.24 23.87 -17.29
CA GLU A 36 15.46 24.86 -18.07
C GLU A 36 15.90 26.32 -17.86
N GLU A 37 16.86 26.62 -16.98
CA GLU A 37 17.28 28.01 -16.68
C GLU A 37 18.56 28.53 -17.37
N GLU A 38 19.32 27.70 -18.10
CA GLU A 38 20.63 28.12 -18.66
C GLU A 38 20.72 28.19 -20.20
N THR A 39 19.60 28.40 -20.91
CA THR A 39 19.64 28.65 -22.37
C THR A 39 18.65 29.71 -22.80
N MET A 40 18.88 30.98 -22.43
CA MET A 40 18.15 32.10 -23.04
C MET A 40 19.00 33.38 -23.06
N GLU A 41 20.08 33.35 -23.83
CA GLU A 41 20.64 34.54 -24.46
C GLU A 41 21.04 34.17 -25.89
N GLU A 42 20.36 34.74 -26.89
CA GLU A 42 20.94 35.28 -28.14
C GLU A 42 19.82 35.66 -29.13
N SER A 43 19.61 36.96 -29.26
CA SER A 43 19.21 37.76 -30.42
C SER A 43 18.36 37.15 -31.56
N GLY A 44 17.20 37.76 -31.79
CA GLY A 44 16.42 37.65 -33.02
C GLY A 44 15.70 38.97 -33.29
N GLU A 45 16.36 39.88 -34.01
CA GLU A 45 15.73 41.04 -34.61
C GLU A 45 14.87 40.58 -35.79
N ASP A 46 13.56 40.85 -35.73
CA ASP A 46 12.77 41.10 -36.94
C ASP A 46 11.85 42.29 -36.68
N ARG A 47 12.04 43.30 -37.52
CA ARG A 47 11.27 44.54 -37.60
C ARG A 47 9.88 44.23 -38.14
N GLU A 48 8.82 44.62 -37.43
CA GLU A 48 7.62 45.16 -38.07
C GLU A 48 7.13 46.39 -37.29
N SER A 49 7.10 47.51 -38.01
CA SER A 49 6.45 48.77 -37.67
C SER A 49 4.99 48.58 -37.25
N GLU A 50 4.49 49.38 -36.31
CA GLU A 50 3.20 50.10 -36.40
C GLU A 50 3.00 51.04 -35.18
N ALA A 51 2.73 52.30 -35.51
CA ALA A 51 1.89 53.28 -34.83
C ALA A 51 1.85 53.35 -33.28
N GLY A 52 2.38 54.45 -32.75
CA GLY A 52 2.17 54.87 -31.36
C GLY A 52 2.58 56.31 -31.12
N SER A 53 2.05 57.24 -31.92
CA SER A 53 2.22 58.69 -31.75
C SER A 53 1.51 59.14 -30.47
N ASN A 54 2.28 59.47 -29.43
CA ASN A 54 1.83 60.37 -28.37
C ASN A 54 3.07 61.00 -27.70
N SER A 55 3.49 62.15 -28.21
CA SER A 55 4.40 63.05 -27.49
C SER A 55 3.61 64.32 -27.22
N GLU A 56 3.33 64.52 -25.93
CA GLU A 56 2.72 65.70 -25.37
C GLU A 56 3.64 66.90 -25.60
N ASP A 57 3.07 67.91 -26.26
CA ASP A 57 3.06 69.30 -25.83
C ASP A 57 4.24 69.72 -24.93
N SER A 58 5.23 70.34 -25.56
CA SER A 58 6.21 71.17 -24.87
C SER A 58 6.39 72.41 -25.73
N GLU A 59 5.61 73.43 -25.40
CA GLU A 59 5.82 74.80 -25.83
C GLU A 59 7.23 75.22 -25.41
N ALA A 60 8.11 75.35 -26.40
CA ALA A 60 9.39 76.01 -26.26
C ALA A 60 9.30 77.27 -27.12
N GLU A 61 9.37 78.40 -26.43
CA GLU A 61 9.22 79.74 -26.96
C GLU A 61 10.20 80.01 -28.11
N GLU A 62 9.69 80.72 -29.11
CA GLU A 62 10.49 81.35 -30.16
C GLU A 62 11.38 82.42 -29.52
N GLU A 63 12.56 82.04 -29.05
CA GLU A 63 13.66 82.98 -28.86
C GLU A 63 14.40 83.13 -30.19
N GLU A 64 14.12 84.25 -30.85
CA GLU A 64 14.95 84.82 -31.91
C GLU A 64 16.33 85.17 -31.32
N GLU A 65 17.24 84.20 -31.33
CA GLU A 65 18.67 84.48 -31.23
C GLU A 65 19.17 84.88 -32.63
N GLU A 66 19.25 86.20 -32.84
CA GLU A 66 20.14 86.80 -33.82
C GLU A 66 21.58 86.40 -33.46
N GLU A 67 22.01 85.22 -33.91
CA GLU A 67 23.42 84.88 -33.98
C GLU A 67 24.02 85.65 -35.15
N GLU A 68 24.66 86.75 -34.77
CA GLU A 68 25.61 87.52 -35.56
C GLU A 68 26.41 86.61 -36.49
N GLU A 69 26.48 86.99 -37.77
CA GLU A 69 27.45 86.45 -38.72
C GLU A 69 28.88 86.77 -38.23
N GLU A 70 29.37 86.06 -37.22
CA GLU A 70 30.79 85.80 -37.08
C GLU A 70 31.13 84.75 -38.14
N SER A 71 31.19 85.24 -39.39
CA SER A 71 31.84 84.61 -40.52
C SER A 71 33.31 84.45 -40.17
N SER A 72 33.58 83.47 -39.31
CA SER A 72 34.88 82.86 -39.21
C SER A 72 35.06 82.09 -40.51
N GLU A 73 35.92 82.65 -41.35
CA GLU A 73 36.52 82.04 -42.53
C GLU A 73 37.33 80.81 -42.07
N MET A 74 36.66 79.79 -41.52
CA MET A 74 37.19 78.43 -41.56
C MET A 74 37.16 78.04 -43.02
N ASP A 75 38.34 77.80 -43.55
CA ASP A 75 38.57 77.34 -44.91
C ASP A 75 37.58 76.21 -45.23
N ASP A 76 36.75 76.36 -46.27
CA ASP A 76 35.83 75.32 -46.74
C ASP A 76 36.59 73.99 -46.96
N GLU A 77 37.88 74.09 -47.28
CA GLU A 77 38.81 72.97 -47.38
C GLU A 77 39.01 72.21 -46.06
N ASP A 78 39.03 72.89 -44.91
CA ASP A 78 39.17 72.26 -43.58
C ASP A 78 37.87 71.56 -43.15
N TYR A 79 36.70 72.12 -43.49
CA TYR A 79 35.41 71.47 -43.27
C TYR A 79 35.29 70.18 -44.11
N GLU A 80 35.59 70.25 -45.41
CA GLU A 80 35.56 69.08 -46.29
C GLU A 80 36.60 68.03 -45.87
N ARG A 81 37.77 68.44 -45.38
CA ARG A 81 38.78 67.53 -44.82
C ARG A 81 38.23 66.73 -43.62
N ARG A 82 37.60 67.41 -42.65
CA ARG A 82 37.03 66.76 -41.45
C ARG A 82 35.88 65.81 -41.80
N LYS A 83 35.08 66.17 -42.79
CA LYS A 83 34.00 65.34 -43.32
C LYS A 83 34.55 64.08 -44.01
N LEU A 84 35.63 64.20 -44.78
CA LEU A 84 36.33 63.07 -45.38
C LEU A 84 36.93 62.13 -44.32
N GLU A 85 37.55 62.67 -43.27
CA GLU A 85 38.06 61.88 -42.14
C GLU A 85 36.94 61.10 -41.43
N CYS A 86 35.80 61.75 -41.16
CA CYS A 86 34.62 61.09 -40.57
C CYS A 86 34.07 59.97 -41.47
N LEU A 87 34.01 60.19 -42.80
CA LEU A 87 33.59 59.16 -43.75
C LEU A 87 34.58 57.98 -43.81
N ASP A 88 35.87 58.24 -43.70
CA ASP A 88 36.90 57.19 -43.68
C ASP A 88 36.81 56.35 -42.39
N GLU A 89 36.65 57.00 -41.24
CA GLU A 89 36.39 56.34 -39.95
C GLU A 89 35.12 55.47 -39.99
N MET A 90 34.03 56.00 -40.58
CA MET A 90 32.80 55.23 -40.79
C MET A 90 33.04 54.00 -41.68
N SER A 91 33.78 54.16 -42.78
CA SER A 91 34.14 53.06 -43.67
C SER A 91 35.02 52.01 -42.97
N ASP A 92 35.93 52.45 -42.10
CA ASP A 92 36.78 51.54 -41.32
C ASP A 92 35.99 50.79 -40.24
N LEU A 93 35.03 51.44 -39.59
CA LEU A 93 34.09 50.78 -38.67
C LEU A 93 33.24 49.74 -39.40
N GLU A 94 32.72 50.05 -40.59
CA GLU A 94 31.98 49.10 -41.41
C GLU A 94 32.84 47.88 -41.79
N LYS A 95 34.09 48.08 -42.18
CA LYS A 95 35.03 46.97 -42.46
C LYS A 95 35.26 46.12 -41.22
N GLN A 96 35.52 46.72 -40.06
CA GLN A 96 35.71 46.01 -38.81
C GLN A 96 34.48 45.19 -38.43
N PHE A 97 33.28 45.75 -38.62
CA PHE A 97 32.03 45.04 -38.37
C PHE A 97 31.87 43.83 -39.30
N MET A 98 32.20 43.98 -40.59
CA MET A 98 32.16 42.87 -41.55
C MET A 98 33.17 41.78 -41.22
N GLU A 99 34.39 42.14 -40.83
CA GLU A 99 35.39 41.17 -40.37
C GLU A 99 34.96 40.43 -39.11
N LEU A 100 34.37 41.13 -38.13
CA LEU A 100 33.89 40.53 -36.90
C LEU A 100 32.74 39.55 -37.17
N LYS A 101 31.79 39.97 -38.02
CA LYS A 101 30.68 39.13 -38.50
C LYS A 101 31.20 37.87 -39.18
N GLU A 102 32.19 37.98 -40.07
CA GLU A 102 32.76 36.82 -40.75
C GLU A 102 33.54 35.89 -39.79
N LYS A 103 34.24 36.44 -38.79
CA LYS A 103 34.89 35.65 -37.73
C LYS A 103 33.86 34.85 -36.94
N LEU A 104 32.76 35.49 -36.53
CA LEU A 104 31.67 34.83 -35.82
C LEU A 104 31.04 33.70 -36.65
N PHE A 105 30.76 33.94 -37.93
CA PHE A 105 30.23 32.89 -38.81
C PHE A 105 31.20 31.71 -38.99
N ARG A 106 32.49 32.00 -39.16
CA ARG A 106 33.52 30.96 -39.28
C ARG A 106 33.63 30.13 -38.01
N GLU A 107 33.57 30.75 -36.85
CA GLU A 107 33.58 30.07 -35.56
C GLU A 107 32.31 29.24 -35.35
N ARG A 108 31.13 29.77 -35.67
CA ARG A 108 29.88 29.01 -35.56
C ARG A 108 29.90 27.79 -36.48
N LEU A 109 30.39 27.97 -37.72
CA LEU A 109 30.53 26.87 -38.67
C LEU A 109 31.54 25.82 -38.18
N SER A 110 32.64 26.22 -37.55
CA SER A 110 33.62 25.27 -37.01
C SER A 110 33.06 24.48 -35.82
N GLN A 111 32.32 25.13 -34.92
CA GLN A 111 31.62 24.46 -33.81
C GLN A 111 30.65 23.38 -34.33
N VAL A 112 29.85 23.70 -35.35
CA VAL A 112 28.91 22.74 -35.96
C VAL A 112 29.64 21.59 -36.64
N LYS A 113 30.73 21.87 -37.38
CA LYS A 113 31.54 20.84 -38.02
C LYS A 113 32.18 19.89 -37.00
N LEU A 114 32.69 20.42 -35.88
CA LEU A 114 33.29 19.63 -34.83
C LEU A 114 32.25 18.70 -34.18
N LYS A 115 31.06 19.22 -33.83
CA LYS A 115 29.95 18.38 -33.33
C LYS A 115 29.54 17.31 -34.35
N LEU A 116 29.50 17.64 -35.64
CA LEU A 116 29.18 16.66 -36.69
C LEU A 116 30.25 15.55 -36.75
N GLU A 117 31.53 15.90 -36.66
CA GLU A 117 32.63 14.92 -36.61
C GLU A 117 32.55 14.03 -35.37
N GLU A 118 32.25 14.59 -34.20
CA GLU A 118 32.03 13.81 -32.97
C GLU A 118 30.88 12.81 -33.11
N VAL A 119 29.79 13.20 -33.77
CA VAL A 119 28.64 12.32 -34.04
C VAL A 119 29.03 11.24 -35.06
N LEU A 120 29.71 11.59 -36.15
CA LEU A 120 30.14 10.64 -37.18
C LEU A 120 31.17 9.64 -36.65
N ALA A 121 32.09 10.10 -35.81
CA ALA A 121 33.03 9.25 -35.10
C ALA A 121 32.34 8.40 -34.02
N GLY A 122 31.08 8.68 -33.71
CA GLY A 122 30.33 8.01 -32.65
C GLY A 122 30.88 8.30 -31.26
N HIS A 123 31.53 9.45 -31.05
CA HIS A 123 32.08 9.89 -29.76
C HIS A 123 31.21 10.93 -29.06
N ALA A 124 30.15 11.41 -29.71
CA ALA A 124 29.22 12.38 -29.15
C ALA A 124 28.65 11.92 -27.79
N GLY A 125 29.09 12.59 -26.72
CA GLY A 125 28.71 12.30 -25.34
C GLY A 125 27.20 12.44 -25.10
N GLU A 126 26.59 13.42 -25.77
CA GLU A 126 25.15 13.71 -25.73
C GLU A 126 24.27 12.47 -26.02
N TYR A 127 24.78 11.51 -26.81
CA TYR A 127 24.08 10.25 -27.12
C TYR A 127 24.65 9.05 -26.35
N LYS A 128 25.97 9.01 -26.12
CA LYS A 128 26.63 7.90 -25.42
C LYS A 128 26.24 7.79 -23.96
N GLU A 129 26.11 8.91 -23.25
CA GLU A 129 25.74 8.90 -21.84
C GLU A 129 24.33 8.35 -21.61
N PRO A 130 23.28 8.85 -22.30
CA PRO A 130 21.94 8.25 -22.22
C PRO A 130 21.92 6.78 -22.63
N LEU A 131 22.69 6.40 -23.65
CA LEU A 131 22.79 5.00 -24.08
C LEU A 131 23.39 4.11 -22.97
N ALA A 132 24.44 4.55 -22.30
CA ALA A 132 25.05 3.81 -21.20
C ALA A 132 24.11 3.67 -20.00
N VAL A 133 23.31 4.71 -19.70
CA VAL A 133 22.26 4.65 -18.67
C VAL A 133 21.18 3.65 -19.06
N LEU A 134 20.70 3.70 -20.31
CA LEU A 134 19.69 2.77 -20.82
C LEU A 134 20.17 1.31 -20.77
N GLN A 135 21.43 1.06 -21.13
CA GLN A 135 22.05 -0.26 -21.04
C GLN A 135 22.12 -0.77 -19.60
N ARG A 136 22.51 0.08 -18.64
CA ARG A 136 22.47 -0.28 -17.21
C ARG A 136 21.04 -0.58 -16.73
N ASN A 137 20.08 0.24 -17.12
CA ASN A 137 18.67 0.03 -16.74
C ASN A 137 18.13 -1.29 -17.30
N MET A 138 18.50 -1.65 -18.53
CA MET A 138 18.14 -2.94 -19.12
C MET A 138 18.76 -4.12 -18.33
N GLN A 139 20.03 -4.01 -17.95
CA GLN A 139 20.70 -5.03 -17.12
C GLN A 139 19.99 -5.18 -15.77
N LEU A 140 19.75 -4.06 -15.07
CA LEU A 140 19.08 -4.05 -13.77
C LEU A 140 17.66 -4.63 -13.86
N ARG A 141 16.89 -4.28 -14.89
CA ARG A 141 15.56 -4.89 -15.12
C ARG A 141 15.64 -6.39 -15.34
N THR A 142 16.67 -6.87 -16.04
CA THR A 142 16.88 -8.29 -16.29
C THR A 142 17.23 -9.04 -15.00
N GLU A 143 18.10 -8.45 -14.17
CA GLU A 143 18.48 -9.00 -12.86
C GLU A 143 17.29 -9.06 -11.92
N VAL A 144 16.52 -7.97 -11.81
CA VAL A 144 15.30 -7.90 -10.98
C VAL A 144 14.29 -8.95 -11.44
N ALA A 145 14.06 -9.08 -12.74
CA ALA A 145 13.16 -10.12 -13.28
C ALA A 145 13.66 -11.54 -12.95
N GLY A 146 14.98 -11.75 -12.93
CA GLY A 146 15.60 -13.01 -12.51
C GLY A 146 15.33 -13.35 -11.04
N VAL A 147 15.55 -12.37 -10.15
CA VAL A 147 15.25 -12.52 -8.70
C VAL A 147 13.76 -12.76 -8.48
N TYR A 148 12.91 -12.02 -9.20
CA TYR A 148 11.46 -12.16 -9.10
C TYR A 148 11.00 -13.57 -9.47
N LYS A 149 11.51 -14.10 -10.59
CA LYS A 149 11.23 -15.47 -11.02
C LYS A 149 11.62 -16.50 -9.96
N GLU A 150 12.80 -16.35 -9.36
CA GLU A 150 13.28 -17.26 -8.31
C GLU A 150 12.36 -17.23 -7.08
N LEU A 151 11.93 -16.03 -6.66
CA LEU A 151 10.98 -15.88 -5.56
C LEU A 151 9.63 -16.56 -5.87
N CYS A 152 9.10 -16.40 -7.09
CA CYS A 152 7.87 -17.08 -7.49
C CYS A 152 8.01 -18.60 -7.43
N LEU A 153 9.14 -19.15 -7.88
CA LEU A 153 9.41 -20.60 -7.80
C LEU A 153 9.47 -21.07 -6.34
N GLN A 154 10.09 -20.30 -5.45
CA GLN A 154 10.12 -20.62 -4.02
C GLN A 154 8.73 -20.59 -3.38
N VAL A 155 7.88 -19.61 -3.73
CA VAL A 155 6.49 -19.55 -3.26
C VAL A 155 5.71 -20.76 -3.72
N ILE A 156 5.84 -21.15 -5.00
CA ILE A 156 5.18 -22.36 -5.53
C ILE A 156 5.65 -23.60 -4.78
N LYS A 157 6.96 -23.73 -4.55
CA LYS A 157 7.52 -24.84 -3.79
C LYS A 157 6.97 -24.90 -2.36
N HIS A 158 6.93 -23.77 -1.65
CA HIS A 158 6.37 -23.73 -0.31
C HIS A 158 4.89 -24.08 -0.27
N LYS A 159 4.09 -23.64 -1.24
CA LYS A 159 2.68 -24.04 -1.36
C LYS A 159 2.55 -25.55 -1.55
N TYR A 160 3.33 -26.12 -2.47
CA TYR A 160 3.37 -27.55 -2.71
C TYR A 160 3.76 -28.34 -1.44
N ASP A 161 4.82 -27.92 -0.74
CA ASP A 161 5.29 -28.59 0.48
C ASP A 161 4.24 -28.51 1.60
N CYS A 162 3.57 -27.37 1.76
CA CYS A 162 2.47 -27.20 2.71
C CYS A 162 1.26 -28.08 2.39
N GLU A 163 0.86 -28.16 1.12
CA GLU A 163 -0.23 -29.04 0.69
C GLU A 163 0.10 -30.52 0.94
N LEU A 164 1.33 -30.94 0.63
CA LEU A 164 1.80 -32.30 0.87
C LEU A 164 1.75 -32.63 2.37
N GLN A 165 2.24 -31.72 3.21
CA GLN A 165 2.21 -31.88 4.66
C GLN A 165 0.77 -31.93 5.19
N GLY A 166 -0.11 -31.05 4.70
CA GLY A 166 -1.52 -31.02 5.08
C GLY A 166 -2.23 -32.33 4.75
N ALA A 167 -2.00 -32.87 3.54
CA ALA A 167 -2.58 -34.13 3.11
C ALA A 167 -2.09 -35.32 3.97
N GLN A 168 -0.80 -35.34 4.31
CA GLN A 168 -0.23 -36.38 5.19
C GLN A 168 -0.84 -36.34 6.59
N GLN A 169 -0.92 -35.16 7.20
CA GLN A 169 -1.51 -34.98 8.53
C GLN A 169 -3.00 -35.32 8.55
N HIS A 170 -3.73 -34.96 7.48
CA HIS A 170 -5.14 -35.34 7.32
C HIS A 170 -5.31 -36.85 7.32
N LEU A 171 -4.53 -37.57 6.52
CA LEU A 171 -4.56 -39.03 6.45
C LEU A 171 -4.23 -39.69 7.80
N GLU A 172 -3.21 -39.20 8.50
CA GLU A 172 -2.83 -39.70 9.83
C GLU A 172 -3.93 -39.47 10.87
N SER A 173 -4.59 -38.32 10.82
CA SER A 173 -5.73 -37.97 11.67
C SER A 173 -6.92 -38.89 11.41
N GLU A 174 -7.32 -39.07 10.15
CA GLU A 174 -8.43 -39.95 9.76
C GLU A 174 -8.17 -41.40 10.17
N ARG A 175 -6.93 -41.87 9.96
CA ARG A 175 -6.52 -43.21 10.40
C ARG A 175 -6.67 -43.38 11.91
N SER A 176 -6.25 -42.39 12.68
CA SER A 176 -6.34 -42.42 14.15
C SER A 176 -7.79 -42.37 14.62
N LEU A 177 -8.59 -41.49 14.03
CA LEU A 177 -10.02 -41.36 14.32
C LEU A 177 -10.79 -42.65 14.01
N LEU A 178 -10.47 -43.32 12.89
CA LEU A 178 -11.09 -44.58 12.53
C LEU A 178 -10.75 -45.68 13.55
N LEU A 179 -9.49 -45.77 13.97
CA LEU A 179 -9.07 -46.73 14.99
C LEU A 179 -9.78 -46.51 16.32
N ASP A 180 -9.90 -45.25 16.75
CA ASP A 180 -10.64 -44.90 17.98
C ASP A 180 -12.13 -45.22 17.84
N THR A 181 -12.73 -44.94 16.69
CA THR A 181 -14.13 -45.28 16.40
C THR A 181 -14.36 -46.79 16.50
N MET A 182 -13.54 -47.60 15.81
CA MET A 182 -13.62 -49.06 15.87
C MET A 182 -13.41 -49.58 17.30
N LYS A 183 -12.49 -48.97 18.06
CA LYS A 183 -12.26 -49.32 19.46
C LYS A 183 -13.50 -49.03 20.31
N THR A 184 -14.13 -47.87 20.14
CA THR A 184 -15.36 -47.53 20.87
C THR A 184 -16.50 -48.47 20.53
N GLU A 185 -16.69 -48.83 19.26
CA GLU A 185 -17.72 -49.78 18.82
C GLU A 185 -17.52 -51.17 19.45
N LEU A 186 -16.28 -51.64 19.51
CA LEU A 186 -15.94 -52.92 20.16
C LEU A 186 -16.19 -52.87 21.67
N LEU A 187 -15.82 -51.78 22.33
CA LEU A 187 -16.09 -51.60 23.77
C LEU A 187 -17.59 -51.54 24.07
N ASP A 188 -18.37 -50.83 23.25
CA ASP A 188 -19.83 -50.77 23.38
C ASP A 188 -20.48 -52.14 23.08
N GLN A 189 -19.92 -52.92 22.16
CA GLN A 189 -20.37 -54.28 21.91
C GLN A 189 -20.06 -55.20 23.10
N ILE A 190 -18.89 -55.07 23.72
CA ILE A 190 -18.53 -55.79 24.94
C ILE A 190 -19.48 -55.41 26.08
N HIS A 191 -19.69 -54.12 26.33
CA HIS A 191 -20.62 -53.65 27.37
C HIS A 191 -22.04 -54.16 27.14
N ARG A 192 -22.56 -54.10 25.92
CA ARG A 192 -23.88 -54.67 25.58
C ARG A 192 -23.96 -56.16 25.88
N LEU A 193 -22.93 -56.93 25.54
CA LEU A 193 -22.89 -58.37 25.87
C LEU A 193 -22.79 -58.63 27.38
N GLU A 194 -22.10 -57.77 28.12
CA GLU A 194 -22.03 -57.85 29.58
C GLU A 194 -23.38 -57.52 30.23
N GLU A 195 -24.08 -56.50 29.74
CA GLU A 195 -25.44 -56.15 30.15
C GLU A 195 -26.45 -57.26 29.81
N GLU A 196 -26.36 -57.86 28.62
CA GLU A 196 -27.18 -59.02 28.22
C GLU A 196 -26.90 -60.23 29.12
N ARG A 197 -25.62 -60.46 29.49
CA ARG A 197 -25.25 -61.50 30.45
C ARG A 197 -25.84 -61.23 31.83
N GLN A 198 -25.68 -60.01 32.36
CA GLN A 198 -26.21 -59.60 33.66
C GLN A 198 -27.75 -59.65 33.68
N SER A 199 -28.42 -59.17 32.64
CA SER A 199 -29.87 -59.21 32.52
C SER A 199 -30.42 -60.64 32.40
N ARG A 200 -29.71 -61.55 31.74
CA ARG A 200 -30.03 -62.99 31.74
C ARG A 200 -29.86 -63.61 33.12
N ASP A 201 -28.79 -63.29 33.83
CA ASP A 201 -28.55 -63.79 35.19
C ASP A 201 -29.66 -63.31 36.15
N ILE A 202 -30.03 -62.02 36.08
CA ILE A 202 -31.15 -61.44 36.83
C ILE A 202 -32.48 -62.08 36.41
N SER A 203 -32.80 -62.16 35.11
CA SER A 203 -34.03 -62.83 34.66
C SER A 203 -34.10 -64.29 35.11
N SER A 204 -32.98 -65.02 35.08
CA SER A 204 -32.92 -66.41 35.53
C SER A 204 -33.21 -66.54 37.03
N GLU A 205 -32.71 -65.62 37.88
CA GLU A 205 -33.06 -65.60 39.30
C GLU A 205 -34.56 -65.31 39.52
N TRP A 206 -35.14 -64.39 38.76
CA TRP A 206 -36.55 -64.01 38.89
C TRP A 206 -37.49 -65.14 38.44
N TRP A 207 -37.19 -65.84 37.34
CA TRP A 207 -37.95 -67.01 36.89
C TRP A 207 -37.66 -68.28 37.72
N SER A 208 -36.52 -68.35 38.42
CA SER A 208 -36.21 -69.46 39.34
C SER A 208 -36.87 -69.30 40.71
N ASP A 209 -37.14 -68.07 41.15
CA ASP A 209 -37.78 -67.77 42.44
C ASP A 209 -39.28 -68.15 42.46
N GLU A 210 -39.95 -68.05 41.31
CA GLU A 210 -41.37 -68.46 41.19
C GLU A 210 -41.58 -69.99 41.30
N LEU A 211 -40.52 -70.80 41.14
CA LEU A 211 -40.55 -72.25 41.38
C LEU A 211 -40.04 -72.67 42.76
N LYS A 212 -39.60 -71.75 43.63
CA LYS A 212 -39.09 -72.08 44.98
C LYS A 212 -39.87 -71.43 46.13
N GLY A 213 -41.16 -71.22 45.94
CA GLY A 213 -42.09 -70.97 47.04
C GLY A 213 -42.42 -72.23 47.87
N LYS A 214 -41.45 -72.85 48.58
CA LYS A 214 -41.69 -73.69 49.79
C LYS A 214 -40.40 -74.26 50.41
N LYS A 215 -40.18 -73.88 51.69
CA LYS A 215 -39.27 -74.42 52.73
C LYS A 215 -37.83 -73.88 52.73
N CYS A 216 -37.49 -72.99 53.68
CA CYS A 216 -37.02 -73.38 55.02
C CYS A 216 -36.88 -72.18 55.97
N ARG A 217 -37.40 -72.32 57.20
CA ARG A 217 -37.19 -71.42 58.35
C ARG A 217 -35.81 -71.71 58.99
N ARG A 218 -35.17 -70.66 59.53
CA ARG A 218 -34.81 -70.46 60.97
C ARG A 218 -33.37 -70.00 61.24
N ARG A 219 -33.27 -68.96 62.10
CA ARG A 219 -32.10 -68.36 62.81
C ARG A 219 -31.21 -67.45 61.95
N SER A 220 -30.86 -66.21 62.34
CA SER A 220 -30.64 -65.67 63.69
C SER A 220 -30.63 -64.12 63.70
N HIS A 221 -31.41 -63.55 64.62
CA HIS A 221 -31.24 -62.29 65.38
C HIS A 221 -30.85 -60.96 64.70
N THR A 222 -31.78 -60.01 64.86
CA THR A 222 -31.64 -58.56 64.84
C THR A 222 -30.77 -58.01 66.00
N ALA A 223 -30.13 -56.86 65.73
CA ALA A 223 -29.82 -55.73 66.63
C ALA A 223 -28.36 -55.51 67.13
N ARG A 224 -27.74 -54.51 66.48
CA ARG A 224 -26.72 -53.53 66.91
C ARG A 224 -25.38 -53.99 67.53
N PRO A 225 -24.25 -53.49 66.99
CA PRO A 225 -23.08 -53.13 67.77
C PRO A 225 -22.94 -51.60 67.87
N GLU A 226 -23.07 -51.06 69.07
CA GLU A 226 -22.55 -49.74 69.42
C GLU A 226 -21.24 -49.97 70.18
N ARG A 227 -20.10 -49.74 69.52
CA ARG A 227 -18.89 -49.15 70.11
C ARG A 227 -17.75 -48.99 69.11
N ARG A 228 -17.32 -47.72 69.01
CA ARG A 228 -16.01 -47.23 68.56
C ARG A 228 -15.75 -47.39 67.05
N LYS A 229 -16.15 -46.34 66.31
CA LYS A 229 -15.62 -46.03 64.97
C LYS A 229 -14.10 -45.86 65.07
N LYS A 230 -13.35 -46.94 64.82
CA LYS A 230 -12.02 -46.82 64.22
C LYS A 230 -12.27 -46.45 62.76
N ALA A 231 -11.61 -45.41 62.28
CA ALA A 231 -11.66 -45.04 60.87
C ALA A 231 -11.36 -46.28 60.03
N THR A 232 -12.28 -46.64 59.15
CA THR A 232 -12.02 -47.64 58.11
C THR A 232 -10.93 -47.06 57.23
N LEU A 233 -9.69 -47.51 57.45
CA LEU A 233 -8.60 -47.29 56.51
C LEU A 233 -9.00 -48.03 55.24
N VAL A 234 -9.47 -47.29 54.24
CA VAL A 234 -9.66 -47.77 52.89
C VAL A 234 -8.27 -48.16 52.38
N SER A 235 -7.98 -49.46 52.42
CA SER A 235 -6.78 -50.03 51.82
C SER A 235 -7.14 -50.44 50.39
N GLY A 236 -6.81 -49.57 49.44
CA GLY A 236 -7.03 -49.75 48.01
C GLY A 236 -6.98 -48.39 47.28
N PRO A 237 -6.58 -48.33 46.00
CA PRO A 237 -6.52 -47.08 45.25
C PRO A 237 -7.93 -46.50 45.12
N TYR A 238 -8.23 -45.48 45.91
CA TYR A 238 -9.50 -44.77 45.90
C TYR A 238 -9.42 -43.62 44.90
N ILE A 239 -10.29 -43.65 43.88
CA ILE A 239 -10.46 -42.52 42.95
C ILE A 239 -11.26 -41.45 43.70
N VAL A 240 -10.57 -40.39 44.10
CA VAL A 240 -11.19 -39.20 44.70
C VAL A 240 -11.72 -38.33 43.55
N TYR A 241 -13.04 -38.29 43.38
CA TYR A 241 -13.70 -37.44 42.36
C TYR A 241 -13.73 -35.95 42.72
N MET A 242 -13.32 -35.60 43.93
CA MET A 242 -13.24 -34.22 44.40
C MET A 242 -11.82 -33.70 44.26
N LEU A 243 -11.65 -32.60 43.52
CA LEU A 243 -10.37 -31.88 43.47
C LEU A 243 -10.00 -31.37 44.87
N LYS A 244 -8.69 -31.22 45.13
CA LYS A 244 -8.24 -30.63 46.39
C LYS A 244 -8.56 -29.13 46.38
N ASP A 245 -8.75 -28.54 47.56
CA ASP A 245 -9.03 -27.10 47.68
C ASP A 245 -7.96 -26.22 47.00
N VAL A 246 -6.71 -26.70 46.95
CA VAL A 246 -5.60 -26.04 46.24
C VAL A 246 -5.85 -25.97 44.74
N ASP A 247 -6.25 -27.08 44.13
CA ASP A 247 -6.50 -27.16 42.67
C ASP A 247 -7.73 -26.31 42.30
N ILE A 248 -8.75 -26.32 43.16
CA ILE A 248 -9.96 -25.47 43.01
C ILE A 248 -9.58 -23.98 43.08
N LEU A 249 -8.70 -23.59 44.00
CA LEU A 249 -8.23 -22.21 44.15
C LEU A 249 -7.35 -21.78 42.96
N GLU A 250 -6.52 -22.67 42.45
CA GLU A 250 -5.69 -22.43 41.27
C GLU A 250 -6.57 -22.21 40.02
N ASP A 251 -7.53 -23.12 39.77
CA ASP A 251 -8.49 -22.99 38.68
C ASP A 251 -9.36 -21.74 38.81
N TRP A 252 -9.82 -21.42 40.02
CA TRP A 252 -10.54 -20.18 40.30
C TRP A 252 -9.71 -18.93 39.92
N THR A 253 -8.41 -18.96 40.21
CA THR A 253 -7.48 -17.89 39.87
C THR A 253 -7.21 -17.83 38.37
N ALA A 254 -7.08 -18.98 37.72
CA ALA A 254 -6.93 -19.10 36.26
C ALA A 254 -8.17 -18.58 35.52
N ILE A 255 -9.37 -18.93 35.98
CA ILE A 255 -10.64 -18.42 35.44
C ILE A 255 -10.75 -16.91 35.62
N LYS A 256 -10.35 -16.37 36.78
CA LYS A 256 -10.35 -14.92 37.03
C LYS A 256 -9.36 -14.19 36.11
N LYS A 257 -8.19 -14.77 35.86
CA LYS A 257 -7.17 -14.25 34.95
C LYS A 257 -7.63 -14.32 33.48
N ALA A 258 -8.24 -15.43 33.07
CA ALA A 258 -8.83 -15.59 31.74
C ALA A 258 -10.00 -14.63 31.53
N LYS A 259 -10.89 -14.43 32.52
CA LYS A 259 -11.96 -13.42 32.45
C LYS A 259 -11.42 -12.00 32.34
N ALA A 260 -10.29 -11.69 32.99
CA ALA A 260 -9.63 -10.39 32.82
C ALA A 260 -9.00 -10.24 31.42
N ALA A 261 -8.55 -11.33 30.79
CA ALA A 261 -8.03 -11.33 29.43
C ALA A 261 -9.14 -11.34 28.34
N VAL A 262 -10.32 -11.87 28.65
CA VAL A 262 -11.49 -11.98 27.75
C VAL A 262 -12.44 -10.79 27.89
N LEU A 263 -12.33 -9.98 28.96
CA LEU A 263 -12.98 -8.67 28.96
C LEU A 263 -12.40 -7.85 27.81
N PRO A 264 -13.21 -7.45 26.80
CA PRO A 264 -12.74 -6.50 25.82
C PRO A 264 -12.31 -5.25 26.59
N LEU A 265 -11.22 -4.62 26.16
CA LEU A 265 -10.88 -3.26 26.55
C LEU A 265 -12.10 -2.36 26.27
N LYS A 266 -13.06 -2.30 27.21
CA LYS A 266 -13.91 -1.15 27.40
C LYS A 266 -12.96 -0.08 27.93
N LYS A 267 -12.29 0.59 26.99
CA LYS A 267 -11.77 1.92 27.22
C LYS A 267 -12.88 2.70 27.90
N LYS A 268 -12.57 3.17 29.10
CA LYS A 268 -13.30 4.22 29.78
C LYS A 268 -13.75 5.24 28.75
N SER A 269 -15.04 5.51 28.75
CA SER A 269 -15.69 6.59 28.03
C SER A 269 -15.11 7.92 28.52
N GLU A 270 -14.06 8.38 27.86
CA GLU A 270 -13.82 9.80 27.65
C GLU A 270 -14.09 10.08 26.18
N ASN A 271 -14.84 11.15 25.96
CA ASN A 271 -15.39 11.63 24.71
C ASN A 271 -14.34 11.71 23.58
N ARG A 272 -14.17 10.63 22.82
CA ARG A 272 -13.35 10.61 21.61
C ARG A 272 -14.14 9.90 20.52
N GLN A 273 -14.85 10.67 19.70
CA GLN A 273 -15.41 10.19 18.44
C GLN A 273 -14.30 9.51 17.65
N GLN A 274 -14.27 8.17 17.69
CA GLN A 274 -13.41 7.36 16.84
C GLN A 274 -14.16 7.15 15.54
N TYR A 275 -13.73 7.83 14.48
CA TYR A 275 -14.34 7.69 13.18
C TYR A 275 -13.90 6.35 12.56
N GLY A 276 -14.87 5.59 12.05
CA GLY A 276 -14.63 4.28 11.42
C GLY A 276 -14.08 4.44 10.02
N ALA A 277 -12.78 4.71 9.88
CA ALA A 277 -12.09 4.84 8.59
C ALA A 277 -11.19 3.63 8.32
N ARG A 278 -11.35 2.96 7.16
CA ARG A 278 -10.50 1.85 6.69
C ARG A 278 -10.32 1.92 5.17
N CYS A 279 -9.16 1.49 4.67
CA CYS A 279 -8.92 1.31 3.23
C CYS A 279 -8.79 -0.18 2.93
N GLN A 280 -9.45 -0.65 1.87
CA GLN A 280 -9.32 -2.02 1.37
C GLN A 280 -9.47 -2.02 -0.15
N GLY A 281 -8.52 -2.63 -0.87
CA GLY A 281 -8.58 -2.81 -2.33
C GLY A 281 -8.84 -1.52 -3.13
N GLY A 282 -8.14 -0.43 -2.81
CA GLY A 282 -8.31 0.86 -3.51
C GLY A 282 -9.64 1.59 -3.21
N THR A 283 -10.37 1.16 -2.18
CA THR A 283 -11.62 1.78 -1.73
C THR A 283 -11.50 2.26 -0.29
N LEU A 284 -11.88 3.50 -0.02
CA LEU A 284 -11.96 4.08 1.32
C LEU A 284 -13.35 3.83 1.90
N TYR A 285 -13.43 3.26 3.09
CA TYR A 285 -14.67 3.15 3.86
C TYR A 285 -14.58 4.11 5.03
N TYR A 286 -15.54 5.04 5.14
CA TYR A 286 -15.60 6.03 6.20
C TYR A 286 -17.03 6.10 6.74
N GLU A 287 -17.21 5.85 8.04
CA GLU A 287 -18.52 5.82 8.73
C GLU A 287 -19.58 4.92 8.06
N GLY A 288 -19.14 3.87 7.37
CA GLY A 288 -20.01 2.90 6.68
C GLY A 288 -20.29 3.24 5.21
N GLU A 289 -19.87 4.42 4.73
CA GLU A 289 -19.92 4.78 3.31
C GLU A 289 -18.63 4.37 2.59
N ARG A 290 -18.77 4.00 1.31
CA ARG A 290 -17.64 3.60 0.45
C ARG A 290 -17.32 4.69 -0.57
N PHE A 291 -16.04 4.99 -0.73
CA PHE A 291 -15.52 6.02 -1.59
C PHE A 291 -14.39 5.47 -2.48
N CYS A 292 -14.49 5.73 -3.78
CA CYS A 292 -13.53 5.27 -4.78
C CYS A 292 -12.89 6.47 -5.50
N LYS A 293 -11.85 6.20 -6.28
CA LYS A 293 -11.26 7.19 -7.22
C LYS A 293 -12.35 7.78 -8.12
N GLY A 294 -12.37 9.11 -8.24
CA GLY A 294 -13.34 9.87 -9.01
C GLY A 294 -14.54 10.39 -8.21
N ASN A 295 -14.75 9.93 -6.97
CA ASN A 295 -15.86 10.43 -6.16
C ASN A 295 -15.60 11.85 -5.66
N THR A 296 -16.61 12.71 -5.81
CA THR A 296 -16.63 14.04 -5.21
C THR A 296 -17.14 13.96 -3.77
N ILE A 297 -16.38 14.54 -2.84
CA ILE A 297 -16.64 14.53 -1.40
C ILE A 297 -16.56 15.93 -0.82
N LEU A 298 -17.22 16.14 0.32
CA LEU A 298 -17.06 17.32 1.16
C LEU A 298 -16.07 16.97 2.28
N LEU A 299 -14.94 17.68 2.29
CA LEU A 299 -13.91 17.54 3.29
C LEU A 299 -14.10 18.63 4.36
N HIS A 300 -14.30 18.20 5.60
CA HIS A 300 -14.39 19.08 6.75
C HIS A 300 -13.13 18.93 7.59
N VAL A 301 -12.38 20.02 7.76
CA VAL A 301 -11.20 20.09 8.63
C VAL A 301 -11.68 20.59 9.98
N LYS A 302 -11.23 19.99 11.10
CA LYS A 302 -11.73 20.33 12.44
C LYS A 302 -11.60 21.82 12.85
N GLU A 303 -10.82 22.61 12.11
CA GLU A 303 -10.56 24.04 12.37
C GLU A 303 -10.88 24.96 11.18
N ASP A 304 -11.27 24.45 10.00
CA ASP A 304 -11.49 25.26 8.78
C ASP A 304 -12.85 24.96 8.09
N SER A 305 -13.18 25.78 7.09
CA SER A 305 -14.36 25.66 6.23
C SER A 305 -14.42 24.33 5.46
N THR A 306 -15.65 23.86 5.23
CA THR A 306 -15.92 22.70 4.39
C THR A 306 -15.50 22.97 2.95
N SER A 307 -14.66 22.09 2.40
CA SER A 307 -14.14 22.22 1.04
C SER A 307 -14.53 21.01 0.20
N GLN A 308 -15.02 21.24 -1.01
CA GLN A 308 -15.30 20.16 -1.95
C GLN A 308 -13.99 19.65 -2.57
N ALA A 309 -13.84 18.33 -2.66
CA ALA A 309 -12.66 17.71 -3.25
C ALA A 309 -13.02 16.40 -3.97
N VAL A 310 -12.20 16.01 -4.95
CA VAL A 310 -12.36 14.78 -5.71
C VAL A 310 -11.24 13.79 -5.33
N ILE A 311 -11.62 12.55 -5.03
CA ILE A 311 -10.66 11.49 -4.71
C ILE A 311 -9.88 11.12 -5.97
N THR A 312 -8.57 11.31 -5.95
CA THR A 312 -7.70 11.06 -7.11
C THR A 312 -7.03 9.69 -7.04
N ALA A 313 -6.72 9.21 -5.84
CA ALA A 313 -6.19 7.87 -5.58
C ALA A 313 -6.47 7.45 -4.13
N VAL A 314 -6.61 6.14 -3.90
CA VAL A 314 -6.76 5.54 -2.57
C VAL A 314 -5.77 4.40 -2.45
N SER A 315 -4.91 4.44 -1.43
CA SER A 315 -3.93 3.41 -1.10
C SER A 315 -4.24 2.79 0.27
N SER A 316 -3.45 1.80 0.69
CA SER A 316 -3.66 1.00 1.91
C SER A 316 -3.64 1.81 3.22
N GLY A 317 -3.07 3.03 3.21
CA GLY A 317 -3.01 3.90 4.40
C GLY A 317 -3.24 5.39 4.15
N GLU A 318 -3.47 5.79 2.89
CA GLU A 318 -3.55 7.19 2.47
C GLU A 318 -4.53 7.40 1.34
N VAL A 319 -5.13 8.60 1.30
CA VAL A 319 -6.12 9.02 0.32
C VAL A 319 -5.65 10.35 -0.26
N TRP A 320 -5.55 10.40 -1.59
CA TRP A 320 -5.20 11.60 -2.33
C TRP A 320 -6.45 12.30 -2.83
N LEU A 321 -6.56 13.58 -2.52
CA LEU A 321 -7.68 14.45 -2.87
C LEU A 321 -7.19 15.59 -3.77
N ARG A 322 -8.04 16.01 -4.71
CA ARG A 322 -7.88 17.24 -5.48
C ARG A 322 -8.99 18.20 -5.10
N ARG A 323 -8.64 19.34 -4.52
CA ARG A 323 -9.58 20.40 -4.14
C ARG A 323 -10.04 21.20 -5.37
N THR A 324 -11.09 22.01 -5.21
CA THR A 324 -11.62 22.88 -6.27
C THR A 324 -10.66 23.98 -6.71
N ASP A 325 -9.67 24.32 -5.89
CA ASP A 325 -8.56 25.23 -6.19
C ASP A 325 -7.45 24.60 -7.07
N GLY A 326 -7.59 23.31 -7.41
CA GLY A 326 -6.58 22.54 -8.15
C GLY A 326 -5.47 21.94 -7.28
N SER A 327 -5.41 22.29 -5.98
CA SER A 327 -4.42 21.79 -5.04
C SER A 327 -4.63 20.30 -4.76
N LYS A 328 -3.54 19.54 -4.71
CA LYS A 328 -3.54 18.14 -4.28
C LYS A 328 -3.29 18.06 -2.78
N THR A 329 -4.13 17.34 -2.04
CA THR A 329 -4.02 17.15 -0.59
C THR A 329 -3.96 15.67 -0.28
N LYS A 330 -2.97 15.27 0.52
CA LYS A 330 -2.79 13.90 1.01
C LYS A 330 -3.35 13.77 2.42
N ILE A 331 -4.23 12.81 2.65
CA ILE A 331 -4.82 12.53 3.98
C ILE A 331 -4.51 11.09 4.37
N TYR A 332 -3.97 10.90 5.57
CA TYR A 332 -3.76 9.55 6.11
C TYR A 332 -5.03 9.01 6.74
N VAL A 333 -5.29 7.71 6.62
CA VAL A 333 -6.44 7.03 7.27
C VAL A 333 -6.41 7.27 8.79
N SER A 334 -5.22 7.32 9.38
CA SER A 334 -5.05 7.63 10.81
C SER A 334 -5.54 9.04 11.19
N GLN A 335 -5.52 10.01 10.28
CA GLN A 335 -6.03 11.37 10.50
C GLN A 335 -7.56 11.40 10.42
N LEU A 336 -8.16 10.58 9.56
CA LEU A 336 -9.61 10.35 9.51
C LEU A 336 -10.08 9.66 10.79
N GLN A 337 -9.41 8.59 11.24
CA GLN A 337 -9.74 7.89 12.49
C GLN A 337 -9.63 8.77 13.75
N LYS A 338 -8.66 9.70 13.76
CA LYS A 338 -8.48 10.70 14.82
C LYS A 338 -9.47 11.88 14.69
N GLY A 339 -10.23 11.94 13.61
CA GLY A 339 -11.20 13.00 13.34
C GLY A 339 -10.58 14.36 13.07
N LYS A 340 -9.35 14.43 12.57
CA LYS A 340 -8.73 15.69 12.13
C LYS A 340 -9.40 16.19 10.85
N TYR A 341 -9.78 15.24 10.00
CA TYR A 341 -10.57 15.42 8.81
C TYR A 341 -11.81 14.54 8.92
N THR A 342 -12.96 15.05 8.51
CA THR A 342 -14.18 14.28 8.34
C THR A 342 -14.63 14.39 6.90
N ILE A 343 -15.14 13.29 6.34
CA ILE A 343 -15.53 13.19 4.94
C ILE A 343 -17.02 12.88 4.89
N SER A 344 -17.76 13.60 4.06
CA SER A 344 -19.14 13.26 3.70
C SER A 344 -19.29 13.26 2.18
N LYS A 345 -20.29 12.51 1.69
CA LYS A 345 -20.65 12.55 0.27
C LYS A 345 -21.13 13.96 -0.11
N ALA A 346 -20.63 14.47 -1.24
CA ALA A 346 -21.03 15.77 -1.79
C ALA A 346 -22.41 15.72 -2.46
#